data_AF-A0A5K3EWD2-F1
#
_entry.id   AF-A0A5K3EWD2-F1
#
_cell.length_a   1.000
_cell.length_b   1.000
_cell.length_c   1.000
_cell.angle_alpha   90.00
_cell.angle_beta   90.00
_cell.angle_gamma   90.00
#
_symmetry.space_group_name_H-M   'P 1'
#
loop_
_entity.id
_entity.type
_entity.pdbx_description
1 polymer ?
#
loop_
_entity_poly.entity_id
_entity_poly.type
_entity_poly.pdbx_seq_one_letter_code
_entity_poly.pdbx_strand_id
1 'polypeptide(L)'
;FASYVEIQATRSKVLNLSRRVLTPVEVTCRNLQKTFNTKKSVELTISDLVCIAVITLLAALIVDVVYALVTRRSQKSNVGSGFLSDANEPPNLGIVVARFMTQLTWPTSVFEAIRHSEMYGLPGCMYVSSNGVLVYTIFTLILLEFRTKAPGAQTLAQFVRVRFGTVCHILTVIFTIFTSTFELIVDVSVGSTTLNAVCRTAG
;
A
#
# COMPACT_ATOMS: atom_id res chain seq x y z
N PHE A 1 41.94 9.15 4.14
CA PHE A 1 42.99 10.16 4.32
C PHE A 1 42.34 11.49 4.68
N ALA A 2 42.24 11.81 5.98
CA ALA A 2 41.70 13.09 6.45
C ALA A 2 42.84 14.12 6.45
N SER A 3 42.74 15.16 5.61
CA SER A 3 43.66 16.30 5.64
C SER A 3 43.18 17.31 6.66
N TYR A 4 43.97 17.53 7.70
CA TYR A 4 43.79 18.60 8.67
C TYR A 4 44.69 19.77 8.27
N VAL A 5 44.13 20.98 8.22
CA VAL A 5 44.90 22.22 8.04
C VAL A 5 44.95 22.91 9.40
N GLU A 6 46.15 22.94 9.99
CA GLU A 6 46.41 23.63 11.24
C GLU A 6 46.82 25.07 10.91
N ILE A 7 45.97 26.04 11.24
CA ILE A 7 46.26 27.46 11.03
C ILE A 7 46.86 28.00 12.33
N GLN A 8 48.17 28.24 12.32
CA GLN A 8 48.89 28.84 13.44
C GLN A 8 48.66 30.36 13.44
N ALA A 9 47.75 30.84 14.29
CA ALA A 9 47.49 32.26 14.47
C ALA A 9 48.41 32.86 15.54
N THR A 10 49.29 33.77 15.14
CA THR A 10 50.12 34.55 16.04
C THR A 10 49.25 35.44 16.94
N ARG A 11 49.55 35.43 18.25
CA ARG A 11 48.99 36.26 19.33
C ARG A 11 47.71 35.75 20.01
N SER A 12 47.94 34.82 20.94
CA SER A 12 47.29 34.70 22.26
C SER A 12 45.76 34.79 22.32
N LYS A 13 45.07 33.86 21.65
CA LYS A 13 43.79 33.27 22.08
C LYS A 13 43.60 31.97 21.28
N VAL A 14 43.72 30.83 21.96
CA VAL A 14 43.59 29.50 21.34
C VAL A 14 42.10 29.24 21.07
N LEU A 15 41.60 29.74 19.94
CA LEU A 15 40.26 29.40 19.46
C LEU A 15 40.35 28.00 18.84
N ASN A 16 39.92 27.01 19.63
CA ASN A 16 39.83 25.61 19.24
C ASN A 16 38.68 25.41 18.23
N LEU A 17 38.83 25.96 17.03
CA LEU A 17 37.92 25.75 15.90
C LEU A 17 38.45 24.57 15.09
N SER A 18 38.31 23.37 15.65
CA SER A 18 38.43 22.12 14.90
C SER A 18 37.24 22.01 13.94
N ARG A 19 37.32 22.74 12.83
CA ARG A 19 36.34 22.65 11.76
C ARG A 19 36.75 21.46 10.88
N ARG A 20 36.09 20.31 11.06
CA ARG A 20 36.17 19.20 10.09
C ARG A 20 35.85 19.77 8.70
N VAL A 21 36.81 19.69 7.78
CA VAL A 21 36.57 19.98 6.38
C VAL A 21 35.71 18.83 5.84
N LEU A 22 34.43 19.14 5.65
CA LEU A 22 33.44 18.21 5.16
C LEU A 22 33.86 17.75 3.76
N THR A 23 33.97 16.45 3.55
CA THR A 23 34.37 15.91 2.24
C THR A 23 33.35 16.31 1.17
N PRO A 24 33.74 16.41 -0.11
CA PRO A 24 32.82 16.83 -1.17
C PRO A 24 31.56 15.94 -1.25
N VAL A 25 31.67 14.67 -0.87
CA VAL A 25 30.55 13.71 -0.79
C VAL A 25 29.58 14.08 0.34
N GLU A 26 30.08 14.42 1.52
CA GLU A 26 29.25 14.81 2.67
C GLU A 26 28.56 16.17 2.47
N VAL A 27 29.18 17.11 1.72
CA VAL A 27 28.53 18.36 1.29
C VAL A 27 27.39 18.06 0.31
N THR A 28 27.61 17.13 -0.62
CA THR A 28 26.61 16.71 -1.60
C THR A 28 25.43 16.00 -0.92
N CYS A 29 25.69 15.11 0.04
CA CYS A 29 24.65 14.46 0.85
C CYS A 29 23.87 15.46 1.70
N ARG A 30 24.53 16.44 2.31
CA ARG A 30 23.85 17.49 3.08
C ARG A 30 22.94 18.37 2.20
N ASN A 31 23.39 18.69 0.99
CA ASN A 31 22.59 19.46 0.04
C ASN A 31 21.40 18.65 -0.49
N LEU A 32 21.60 17.36 -0.81
CA LEU A 32 20.51 16.45 -1.14
C LEU A 32 19.49 16.32 0.00
N GLN A 33 19.97 16.19 1.23
CA GLN A 33 19.12 16.11 2.43
C GLN A 33 18.31 17.39 2.61
N LYS A 34 18.90 18.57 2.40
CA LYS A 34 18.19 19.85 2.42
C LYS A 34 17.14 19.93 1.30
N THR A 35 17.49 19.57 0.07
CA THR A 35 16.56 19.60 -1.07
C THR A 35 15.37 18.66 -0.85
N PHE A 36 15.59 17.45 -0.31
CA PHE A 36 14.53 16.53 0.09
C PHE A 36 13.66 17.09 1.22
N ASN A 37 14.26 17.75 2.22
CA ASN A 37 13.52 18.30 3.36
C ASN A 37 12.60 19.47 2.95
N THR A 38 13.05 20.35 2.04
CA THR A 38 12.18 21.40 1.46
C THR A 38 11.08 20.86 0.55
N LYS A 39 11.29 19.71 -0.10
CA LYS A 39 10.26 19.09 -0.94
C LYS A 39 9.24 18.28 -0.13
N LYS A 40 9.62 17.87 1.09
CA LYS A 40 8.81 17.11 2.05
C LYS A 40 7.84 17.98 2.85
N SER A 41 8.07 19.30 2.91
CA SER A 41 7.19 20.28 3.55
C SER A 41 6.16 20.88 2.59
N VAL A 42 5.81 20.19 1.50
CA VAL A 42 4.47 20.40 0.93
C VAL A 42 3.53 19.77 1.93
N GLU A 43 2.98 20.59 2.83
CA GLU A 43 1.86 20.19 3.68
C GLU A 43 0.81 19.58 2.75
N LEU A 44 0.71 18.24 2.73
CA LEU A 44 -0.42 17.57 2.11
C LEU A 44 -1.64 18.06 2.89
N THR A 45 -2.27 19.08 2.32
CA THR A 45 -3.42 19.70 2.92
C THR A 45 -4.55 18.70 2.79
N ILE A 46 -5.46 18.64 3.76
CA ILE A 46 -6.59 17.69 3.75
C ILE A 46 -7.36 17.79 2.41
N SER A 47 -7.36 18.96 1.78
CA SER A 47 -7.88 19.19 0.43
C SER A 47 -7.21 18.33 -0.66
N ASP A 48 -5.89 18.19 -0.65
CA ASP A 48 -5.15 17.44 -1.67
C ASP A 48 -5.39 15.95 -1.52
N LEU A 49 -5.54 15.47 -0.28
CA LEU A 49 -5.88 14.07 0.00
C LEU A 49 -7.31 13.74 -0.47
N VAL A 50 -8.25 14.66 -0.27
CA VAL A 50 -9.62 14.54 -0.78
C VAL A 50 -9.65 14.63 -2.31
N CYS A 51 -8.87 15.52 -2.92
CA CYS A 51 -8.75 15.60 -4.37
C CYS A 51 -8.15 14.32 -4.96
N ILE A 52 -7.10 13.76 -4.35
CA ILE A 52 -6.51 12.48 -4.75
C ILE A 52 -7.53 11.36 -4.58
N ALA A 53 -8.28 11.34 -3.47
CA ALA A 53 -9.37 10.38 -3.25
C ALA A 53 -10.47 10.47 -4.32
N VAL A 54 -10.85 11.68 -4.72
CA VAL A 54 -11.84 11.90 -5.78
C VAL A 54 -11.28 11.47 -7.14
N ILE A 55 -10.01 11.75 -7.42
CA ILE A 55 -9.33 11.31 -8.65
C ILE A 55 -9.22 9.79 -8.70
N THR A 56 -8.87 9.13 -7.59
CA THR A 56 -8.80 7.67 -7.51
C THR A 56 -10.18 7.04 -7.61
N LEU A 57 -11.21 7.66 -7.04
CA LEU A 57 -12.60 7.22 -7.19
C LEU A 57 -13.04 7.34 -8.66
N LEU A 58 -12.79 8.48 -9.31
CA LEU A 58 -13.10 8.67 -10.72
C LEU A 58 -12.31 7.69 -11.60
N ALA A 59 -11.03 7.45 -11.33
CA ALA A 59 -10.22 6.49 -12.06
C ALA A 59 -10.71 5.05 -11.84
N ALA A 60 -11.09 4.68 -10.62
CA ALA A 60 -11.67 3.37 -10.32
C ALA A 60 -13.02 3.17 -11.02
N LEU A 61 -13.86 4.20 -11.06
CA LEU A 61 -15.14 4.19 -11.75
C LEU A 61 -14.93 4.10 -13.28
N ILE A 62 -13.95 4.82 -13.83
CA ILE A 62 -13.57 4.71 -15.24
C ILE A 62 -13.02 3.32 -15.53
N VAL A 63 -12.14 2.76 -14.70
CA VAL A 63 -11.59 1.41 -14.88
C VAL A 63 -12.69 0.36 -14.78
N ASP A 64 -13.64 0.47 -13.85
CA ASP A 64 -14.75 -0.47 -13.70
C ASP A 64 -15.74 -0.38 -14.88
N VAL A 65 -16.02 0.84 -15.36
CA VAL A 65 -16.82 1.06 -16.58
C VAL A 65 -16.10 0.53 -17.80
N VAL A 66 -14.80 0.79 -17.95
CA VAL A 66 -13.97 0.28 -19.05
C VAL A 66 -13.91 -1.24 -18.98
N TYR A 67 -13.71 -1.83 -17.81
CA TYR A 67 -13.66 -3.27 -17.63
C TYR A 67 -15.02 -3.92 -17.92
N ALA A 68 -16.13 -3.29 -17.50
CA ALA A 68 -17.48 -3.73 -17.83
C ALA A 68 -17.78 -3.65 -19.33
N LEU A 69 -17.32 -2.59 -20.01
CA LEU A 69 -17.47 -2.41 -21.45
C LEU A 69 -16.58 -3.37 -22.26
N VAL A 70 -15.33 -3.54 -21.83
CA VAL A 70 -14.36 -4.48 -22.43
C VAL A 70 -14.82 -5.92 -22.24
N THR A 71 -15.31 -6.29 -21.06
CA THR A 71 -15.86 -7.64 -20.81
C THR A 71 -17.10 -7.89 -21.66
N ARG A 72 -17.99 -6.89 -21.81
CA ARG A 72 -19.14 -6.97 -22.73
C ARG A 72 -18.73 -7.12 -24.20
N ARG A 73 -17.60 -6.52 -24.61
CA ARG A 73 -17.06 -6.68 -25.99
C ARG A 73 -16.31 -8.00 -26.17
N SER A 74 -15.54 -8.44 -25.17
CA SER A 74 -14.72 -9.65 -25.21
C SER A 74 -15.57 -10.93 -25.23
N GLN A 75 -16.75 -10.92 -24.58
CA GLN A 75 -17.70 -12.03 -24.66
C GLN A 75 -18.20 -12.28 -26.09
N LYS A 76 -18.05 -11.30 -27.00
CA LYS A 76 -18.37 -11.44 -28.42
C LYS A 76 -17.18 -11.87 -29.29
N SER A 77 -15.96 -11.92 -28.77
CA SER A 77 -14.79 -12.14 -29.64
C SER A 77 -13.62 -12.97 -29.11
N ASN A 78 -13.43 -13.27 -27.82
CA ASN A 78 -12.34 -14.16 -27.40
C ASN A 78 -12.51 -14.73 -25.99
N VAL A 79 -12.75 -16.04 -25.95
CA VAL A 79 -12.27 -16.94 -24.89
C VAL A 79 -10.81 -17.23 -25.26
N GLY A 80 -9.85 -16.64 -24.55
CA GLY A 80 -8.43 -16.90 -24.80
C GLY A 80 -7.51 -16.02 -23.95
N SER A 81 -6.75 -16.67 -23.04
CA SER A 81 -5.37 -16.37 -22.59
C SER A 81 -4.84 -14.92 -22.75
N GLY A 82 -4.22 -14.27 -21.77
CA GLY A 82 -3.51 -14.74 -20.59
C GLY A 82 -2.69 -13.57 -20.05
N PHE A 83 -2.59 -13.46 -18.74
CA PHE A 83 -1.58 -12.61 -18.08
C PHE A 83 -0.72 -13.42 -17.10
N LEU A 84 -0.92 -14.75 -17.03
CA LEU A 84 -0.13 -15.68 -16.20
C LEU A 84 0.15 -17.02 -16.87
N SER A 85 -0.24 -17.19 -18.14
CA SER A 85 -0.10 -18.47 -18.84
C SER A 85 1.12 -18.40 -19.73
N ASP A 86 2.29 -18.72 -19.17
CA ASP A 86 3.15 -19.63 -19.91
C ASP A 86 2.35 -20.94 -20.00
N ALA A 87 1.77 -21.20 -21.17
CA ALA A 87 0.59 -22.06 -21.32
C ALA A 87 0.87 -23.57 -21.15
N ASN A 88 2.07 -23.94 -20.71
CA ASN A 88 2.53 -25.34 -20.70
C ASN A 88 2.95 -25.89 -19.33
N GLU A 89 3.01 -25.09 -18.26
CA GLU A 89 3.40 -25.61 -16.94
C GLU A 89 2.29 -25.37 -15.90
N PRO A 90 1.87 -26.39 -15.14
CA PRO A 90 0.93 -26.19 -14.04
C PRO A 90 1.56 -25.20 -13.05
N PRO A 91 0.86 -24.12 -12.67
CA PRO A 91 1.42 -23.13 -11.77
C PRO A 91 1.78 -23.78 -10.44
N ASN A 92 3.04 -23.67 -10.04
CA ASN A 92 3.52 -24.19 -8.76
C ASN A 92 2.62 -23.69 -7.62
N LEU A 93 2.09 -24.61 -6.80
CA LEU A 93 1.17 -24.29 -5.70
C LEU A 93 1.73 -23.19 -4.79
N GLY A 94 3.04 -23.21 -4.53
CA GLY A 94 3.72 -22.18 -3.74
C GLY A 94 3.63 -20.76 -4.32
N ILE A 95 3.71 -20.61 -5.66
CA ILE A 95 3.58 -19.30 -6.32
C ILE A 95 2.13 -18.80 -6.23
N VAL A 96 1.17 -19.71 -6.42
CA VAL A 96 -0.26 -19.38 -6.29
C VAL A 96 -0.57 -18.90 -4.87
N VAL A 97 -0.07 -19.62 -3.86
CA VAL A 97 -0.24 -19.25 -2.45
C VAL A 97 0.45 -17.93 -2.15
N ALA A 98 1.69 -17.71 -2.59
CA ALA A 98 2.42 -16.46 -2.38
C ALA A 98 1.66 -15.26 -2.96
N ARG A 99 1.15 -15.38 -4.20
CA ARG A 99 0.34 -14.35 -4.84
C ARG A 99 -0.91 -14.02 -4.02
N PHE A 100 -1.61 -15.05 -3.56
CA PHE A 100 -2.78 -14.87 -2.72
C PHE A 100 -2.44 -14.15 -1.39
N MET A 101 -1.36 -14.55 -0.73
CA MET A 101 -0.92 -13.91 0.52
C MET A 101 -0.54 -12.44 0.32
N THR A 102 0.11 -12.10 -0.81
CA THR A 102 0.43 -10.69 -1.11
C THR A 102 -0.81 -9.82 -1.31
N GLN A 103 -1.88 -10.37 -1.88
CA GLN A 103 -3.14 -9.66 -2.09
C GLN A 103 -3.91 -9.43 -0.78
N LEU A 104 -3.66 -10.25 0.24
CA LEU A 104 -4.27 -10.12 1.56
C LEU A 104 -3.44 -9.28 2.55
N THR A 105 -2.20 -8.94 2.19
CA THR A 105 -1.29 -8.24 3.10
C THR A 105 -1.44 -6.73 2.94
N TRP A 106 -2.28 -6.14 3.77
CA TRP A 106 -2.49 -4.70 3.85
C TRP A 106 -1.46 -4.05 4.79
N PRO A 107 -0.85 -2.91 4.42
CA PRO A 107 0.14 -2.23 5.26
C PRO A 107 -0.47 -1.73 6.57
N THR A 108 -1.72 -1.28 6.55
CA THR A 108 -2.50 -0.90 7.74
C THR A 108 -2.53 -1.99 8.81
N SER A 109 -2.68 -3.26 8.43
CA SER A 109 -2.69 -4.35 9.41
C SER A 109 -1.36 -4.48 10.15
N VAL A 110 -0.24 -4.24 9.46
CA VAL A 110 1.09 -4.23 10.08
C VAL A 110 1.21 -3.06 11.06
N PHE A 111 0.73 -1.87 10.67
CA PHE A 111 0.75 -0.70 11.56
C PHE A 111 -0.12 -0.87 12.80
N GLU A 112 -1.32 -1.44 12.66
CA GLU A 112 -2.19 -1.74 13.81
C GLU A 112 -1.56 -2.77 14.75
N ALA A 113 -0.90 -3.80 14.22
CA ALA A 113 -0.19 -4.78 15.04
C ALA A 113 0.96 -4.13 15.83
N ILE A 114 1.75 -3.26 15.21
CA ILE A 114 2.81 -2.50 15.89
C ILE A 114 2.20 -1.58 16.96
N ARG A 115 1.17 -0.81 16.62
CA ARG A 115 0.49 0.10 17.56
C ARG A 115 -0.02 -0.64 18.80
N HIS A 116 -0.62 -1.81 18.62
CA HIS A 116 -1.07 -2.65 19.72
C HIS A 116 0.09 -3.26 20.52
N SER A 117 1.20 -3.62 19.85
CA SER A 117 2.41 -4.08 20.52
C SER A 117 3.05 -3.00 21.39
N GLU A 118 3.02 -1.74 20.95
CA GLU A 118 3.55 -0.62 21.74
C GLU A 118 2.70 -0.33 22.98
N MET A 119 1.36 -0.42 22.87
CA MET A 119 0.46 -0.14 24.01
C MET A 119 0.32 -1.31 24.99
N TYR A 120 0.27 -2.54 24.49
CA TYR A 120 -0.07 -3.73 25.28
C TYR A 120 1.05 -4.78 25.32
N GLY A 121 2.18 -4.53 24.66
CA GLY A 121 3.28 -5.50 24.54
C GLY A 121 2.97 -6.67 23.59
N LEU A 122 3.73 -7.76 23.75
CA LEU A 122 3.55 -9.04 23.04
C LEU A 122 2.09 -9.54 22.93
N PRO A 123 1.27 -9.53 24.00
CA PRO A 123 -0.10 -10.04 23.91
C PRO A 123 -1.00 -9.18 22.99
N GLY A 124 -0.69 -7.89 22.84
CA GLY A 124 -1.39 -6.99 21.90
C GLY A 124 -1.24 -7.43 20.44
N CYS A 125 -0.03 -7.82 20.04
CA CYS A 125 0.25 -8.32 18.69
C CYS A 125 -0.41 -9.69 18.43
N MET A 126 -0.39 -10.58 19.43
CA MET A 126 -1.04 -11.90 19.34
C MET A 126 -2.56 -11.78 19.19
N TYR A 127 -3.18 -10.82 19.89
CA TYR A 127 -4.61 -10.55 19.76
C TYR A 127 -4.97 -10.14 18.33
N VAL A 128 -4.26 -9.16 17.75
CA VAL A 128 -4.53 -8.69 16.37
C VAL A 128 -4.36 -9.81 15.35
N SER A 129 -3.29 -10.60 15.50
CA SER A 129 -3.00 -11.73 14.60
C SER A 129 -4.08 -12.81 14.68
N SER A 130 -4.53 -13.15 15.89
CA SER A 130 -5.60 -14.14 16.11
C SER A 130 -6.91 -13.72 15.45
N ASN A 131 -7.30 -12.45 15.60
CA ASN A 131 -8.49 -11.90 14.95
C ASN A 131 -8.39 -11.96 13.42
N GLY A 132 -7.23 -11.59 12.86
CA GLY A 132 -7.01 -11.68 11.41
C GLY A 132 -7.15 -13.10 10.87
N VAL A 133 -6.54 -14.08 11.54
CA VAL A 133 -6.61 -15.49 11.15
C VAL A 133 -8.04 -16.02 11.18
N LEU A 134 -8.83 -15.66 12.21
CA LEU A 134 -10.24 -16.09 12.30
C LEU A 134 -11.06 -15.56 11.10
N VAL A 135 -10.94 -14.28 10.78
CA VAL A 135 -11.67 -13.66 9.67
C VAL A 135 -11.27 -14.29 8.33
N TYR A 136 -9.97 -14.44 8.06
CA TYR A 136 -9.49 -15.03 6.81
C TYR A 136 -9.85 -16.52 6.67
N THR A 137 -9.87 -17.26 7.77
CA THR A 137 -10.28 -18.67 7.77
C THR A 137 -11.75 -18.81 7.39
N ILE A 138 -12.63 -18.04 8.05
CA ILE A 138 -14.07 -18.04 7.74
C ILE A 138 -14.31 -17.61 6.30
N PHE A 139 -13.64 -16.55 5.85
CA PHE A 139 -13.73 -16.08 4.47
C PHE A 139 -13.30 -17.14 3.46
N THR A 140 -12.20 -17.85 3.71
CA THR A 140 -11.71 -18.93 2.85
C THR A 140 -12.69 -20.09 2.80
N LEU A 141 -13.30 -20.47 3.92
CA LEU A 141 -14.33 -21.52 3.96
C LEU A 141 -15.56 -21.15 3.14
N ILE A 142 -16.05 -19.91 3.29
CA ILE A 142 -17.19 -19.40 2.51
C ILE A 142 -16.83 -19.37 1.01
N LEU A 143 -15.63 -18.93 0.66
CA LEU A 143 -15.16 -18.94 -0.73
C LEU A 143 -15.07 -20.36 -1.30
N LEU A 144 -14.61 -21.34 -0.51
CA LEU A 144 -14.53 -22.73 -0.93
C LEU A 144 -15.93 -23.31 -1.21
N GLU A 145 -16.87 -23.08 -0.30
CA GLU A 145 -18.28 -23.47 -0.49
C GLU A 145 -18.88 -22.77 -1.71
N PHE A 146 -18.59 -21.48 -1.89
CA PHE A 146 -19.03 -20.71 -3.04
C PHE A 146 -18.52 -21.29 -4.37
N ARG A 147 -17.23 -21.60 -4.46
CA ARG A 147 -16.61 -22.20 -5.65
C ARG A 147 -17.17 -23.59 -5.95
N THR A 148 -17.57 -24.33 -4.91
CA THR A 148 -18.15 -25.67 -5.05
C THR A 148 -19.62 -25.61 -5.49
N LYS A 149 -20.42 -24.66 -5.00
CA LYS A 149 -21.86 -24.56 -5.29
C LYS A 149 -22.19 -23.76 -6.55
N ALA A 150 -21.33 -22.84 -6.97
CA ALA A 150 -21.55 -21.98 -8.13
C ALA A 150 -20.37 -22.00 -9.11
N PRO A 151 -20.06 -23.15 -9.75
CA PRO A 151 -18.92 -23.29 -10.65
C PRO A 151 -19.01 -22.40 -11.91
N GLY A 152 -20.20 -21.87 -12.23
CA GLY A 152 -20.43 -20.94 -13.36
C GLY A 152 -20.29 -19.45 -13.02
N ALA A 153 -20.17 -19.07 -11.74
CA ALA A 153 -19.98 -17.68 -11.34
C ALA A 153 -18.48 -17.39 -11.16
N GLN A 154 -17.92 -16.55 -12.03
CA GLN A 154 -16.50 -16.23 -12.00
C GLN A 154 -16.15 -15.16 -10.95
N THR A 155 -17.15 -14.40 -10.49
CA THR A 155 -17.00 -13.35 -9.47
C THR A 155 -18.15 -13.40 -8.47
N LEU A 156 -17.89 -12.97 -7.23
CA LEU A 156 -18.92 -12.86 -6.19
C LEU A 156 -20.05 -11.90 -6.61
N ALA A 157 -19.72 -10.81 -7.31
CA ALA A 157 -20.72 -9.88 -7.84
C ALA A 157 -21.68 -10.56 -8.83
N GLN A 158 -21.17 -11.41 -9.73
CA GLN A 158 -22.00 -12.16 -10.68
C GLN A 158 -22.95 -13.14 -9.95
N PHE A 159 -22.50 -13.75 -8.86
CA PHE A 159 -23.35 -14.59 -8.02
C PHE A 159 -24.46 -13.80 -7.33
N VAL A 160 -24.13 -12.66 -6.73
CA VAL A 160 -25.12 -11.77 -6.10
C VAL A 160 -26.18 -11.33 -7.13
N ARG A 161 -25.78 -11.05 -8.37
CA ARG A 161 -26.71 -10.71 -9.45
C ARG A 161 -27.72 -11.83 -9.75
N VAL A 162 -27.25 -13.08 -9.83
CA VAL A 162 -28.10 -14.24 -10.15
C VAL A 162 -29.07 -14.54 -9.01
N ARG A 163 -28.68 -14.30 -7.75
CA ARG A 163 -29.52 -14.62 -6.58
C ARG A 163 -30.44 -13.48 -6.14
N PHE A 164 -29.96 -12.24 -6.15
CA PHE A 164 -30.64 -11.07 -5.58
C PHE A 164 -31.04 -10.01 -6.62
N GLY A 165 -30.72 -10.25 -7.90
CA GLY A 165 -31.10 -9.39 -9.01
C GLY A 165 -30.15 -8.22 -9.27
N THR A 166 -30.52 -7.37 -10.23
CA THR A 166 -29.67 -6.29 -10.77
C THR A 166 -29.43 -5.15 -9.78
N VAL A 167 -30.39 -4.85 -8.90
CA VAL A 167 -30.27 -3.77 -7.91
C VAL A 167 -29.18 -4.09 -6.89
N CYS A 168 -29.18 -5.31 -6.33
CA CYS A 168 -28.12 -5.74 -5.40
C CYS A 168 -26.76 -5.78 -6.08
N HIS A 169 -26.67 -6.18 -7.35
CA HIS A 169 -25.41 -6.14 -8.09
C HIS A 169 -24.83 -4.71 -8.17
N ILE A 170 -25.67 -3.71 -8.49
CA ILE A 170 -25.22 -2.31 -8.55
C ILE A 170 -24.75 -1.84 -7.18
N LEU A 171 -25.48 -2.16 -6.11
CA LEU A 171 -25.08 -1.81 -4.74
C LEU A 171 -23.77 -2.48 -4.32
N THR A 172 -23.57 -3.75 -4.64
CA THR A 172 -22.32 -4.46 -4.36
C THR A 172 -21.14 -3.81 -5.08
N VAL A 173 -21.30 -3.44 -6.36
CA VAL A 173 -20.25 -2.75 -7.13
C VAL A 173 -19.92 -1.39 -6.52
N ILE A 174 -20.93 -0.57 -6.21
CA ILE A 174 -20.74 0.74 -5.58
C ILE A 174 -20.02 0.60 -4.24
N PHE A 175 -20.44 -0.37 -3.41
CA PHE A 175 -19.82 -0.63 -2.12
C PHE A 175 -18.36 -1.06 -2.27
N THR A 176 -18.04 -1.94 -3.21
CA THR A 176 -16.67 -2.35 -3.49
C THR A 176 -15.79 -1.17 -3.90
N ILE A 177 -16.26 -0.30 -4.82
CA ILE A 177 -15.51 0.90 -5.22
C ILE A 177 -15.29 1.83 -4.03
N PHE A 178 -16.31 2.02 -3.19
CA PHE A 178 -16.22 2.87 -2.01
C PHE A 178 -15.20 2.33 -1.00
N THR A 179 -15.27 1.04 -0.65
CA THR A 179 -14.32 0.41 0.28
C THR A 179 -12.89 0.45 -0.24
N SER A 180 -12.64 0.14 -1.52
CA SER A 180 -11.28 0.20 -2.09
C SER A 180 -10.71 1.62 -2.08
N THR A 181 -11.54 2.63 -2.33
CA THR A 181 -11.12 4.03 -2.25
C THR A 181 -10.79 4.42 -0.80
N PHE A 182 -11.63 4.00 0.15
CA PHE A 182 -11.42 4.26 1.57
C PHE A 182 -10.12 3.62 2.09
N GLU A 183 -9.88 2.34 1.78
CA GLU A 183 -8.64 1.64 2.17
C GLU A 183 -7.39 2.35 1.61
N LEU A 184 -7.43 2.77 0.35
CA LEU A 184 -6.33 3.51 -0.26
C LEU A 184 -6.02 4.82 0.49
N ILE A 185 -7.05 5.57 0.89
CA ILE A 185 -6.88 6.82 1.65
C ILE A 185 -6.22 6.54 3.00
N VAL A 186 -6.69 5.52 3.72
CA VAL A 186 -6.16 5.15 5.04
C VAL A 186 -4.70 4.72 4.91
N ASP A 187 -4.38 3.84 3.97
CA ASP A 187 -3.02 3.34 3.75
C ASP A 187 -2.04 4.48 3.40
N VAL A 188 -2.44 5.41 2.52
CA VAL A 188 -1.62 6.58 2.15
C VAL A 188 -1.43 7.54 3.34
N SER A 189 -2.47 7.75 4.14
CA SER A 189 -2.41 8.62 5.32
C SER A 189 -1.47 8.06 6.37
N VAL A 190 -1.61 6.77 6.68
CA VAL A 190 -0.73 6.07 7.63
C VAL A 190 0.71 6.09 7.13
N GLY A 191 0.96 5.72 5.86
CA GLY A 191 2.30 5.77 5.27
C GLY A 191 2.95 7.16 5.34
N SER A 192 2.18 8.21 5.05
CA SER A 192 2.65 9.60 5.10
C SER A 192 3.04 10.03 6.52
N THR A 193 2.22 9.69 7.52
CA THR A 193 2.51 10.01 8.93
C THR A 193 3.75 9.29 9.44
N THR A 194 3.90 8.00 9.14
CA THR A 194 5.10 7.22 9.52
C THR A 194 6.35 7.78 8.85
N LEU A 195 6.32 8.04 7.54
CA LEU A 195 7.47 8.61 6.82
C LEU A 195 7.87 9.99 7.36
N ASN A 196 6.91 10.80 7.80
CA ASN A 196 7.18 12.08 8.42
C ASN A 196 7.83 11.92 9.79
N ALA A 197 7.32 11.01 10.63
CA ALA A 197 7.88 10.70 11.94
C ALA A 197 9.34 10.21 11.84
N VAL A 198 9.65 9.30 10.91
CA VAL A 198 11.02 8.79 10.69
C VAL A 198 11.98 9.89 10.23
N CYS A 199 11.49 10.87 9.47
CA CYS A 199 12.33 11.99 9.04
C CYS A 199 12.73 12.91 10.19
N ARG A 200 11.79 13.13 11.12
CA ARG A 200 11.99 14.02 12.27
C ARG A 200 12.95 13.43 13.29
N THR A 201 13.04 12.11 13.38
CA THR A 201 14.00 11.43 14.25
C THR A 201 15.39 11.31 13.64
N ALA A 202 15.53 11.43 12.32
CA ALA A 202 16.81 11.31 11.61
C ALA A 202 17.55 12.65 11.34
N GLY A 203 16.92 13.80 11.62
CA GLY A 203 17.50 15.14 11.44
C GLY A 203 17.76 15.83 12.76
#